data_AF-A0A556SAH8-F1
#
_entry.id   AF-A0A556SAH8-F1
#
_cell.length_a   1.000
_cell.length_b   1.000
_cell.length_c   1.000
_cell.angle_alpha   90.00
_cell.angle_beta   90.00
_cell.angle_gamma   90.00
#
_symmetry.space_group_name_H-M   'P 1'
#
loop_
_entity.id
_entity.type
_entity.pdbx_description
1 polymer ?
#
loop_
_entity_poly.entity_id
_entity_poly.type
_entity_poly.pdbx_seq_one_letter_code
_entity_poly.pdbx_strand_id
1 'polypeptide(L)'
;MRTFKVITLAMMGLFLVNCDNSKPTVNNIKEQVAQTSSKVSDKVAELYEQTKSATQDALNNLKDGNYSLAQDAIIKGLSLKLPLDVDQNSTLVDVTKGNDIISYKYDVKNITKDAFQAESNQKNISNGLHTLYCSKDATINAIKLVFPNGASHNYYLNGEKVLTLDLKPSDCDAK
;
A
#
# COMPACT_ATOMS: atom_id res chain seq x y z
N MET A 1 68.78 -20.21 -30.09
CA MET A 1 67.89 -21.26 -30.67
C MET A 1 66.47 -20.96 -30.22
N ARG A 2 65.53 -20.92 -31.19
CA ARG A 2 64.16 -21.49 -31.17
C ARG A 2 63.23 -21.16 -29.98
N THR A 3 61.96 -20.80 -30.09
CA THR A 3 61.00 -20.41 -31.16
C THR A 3 59.63 -20.28 -30.46
N PHE A 4 58.79 -19.34 -30.90
CA PHE A 4 57.30 -19.38 -30.92
C PHE A 4 56.50 -19.73 -29.65
N LYS A 5 55.60 -18.83 -29.24
CA LYS A 5 54.22 -18.80 -29.75
C LYS A 5 53.47 -17.53 -29.34
N VAL A 6 52.85 -16.93 -30.35
CA VAL A 6 51.88 -15.85 -30.32
C VAL A 6 50.54 -16.39 -29.81
N ILE A 7 49.87 -15.69 -28.89
CA ILE A 7 48.40 -15.63 -28.85
C ILE A 7 47.99 -14.17 -28.62
N THR A 8 47.54 -13.59 -29.73
CA THR A 8 46.78 -12.35 -29.84
C THR A 8 45.32 -12.59 -29.41
N LEU A 9 44.72 -11.69 -28.62
CA LEU A 9 43.32 -11.20 -28.67
C LEU A 9 43.09 -10.38 -27.38
N ALA A 10 43.13 -9.04 -27.37
CA ALA A 10 42.14 -8.08 -27.87
C ALA A 10 40.76 -8.16 -27.17
N MET A 11 40.54 -7.29 -26.17
CA MET A 11 39.37 -6.41 -25.96
C MET A 11 39.78 -5.41 -24.86
N MET A 12 39.97 -4.11 -25.10
CA MET A 12 38.96 -3.10 -25.47
C MET A 12 37.85 -3.06 -24.40
N GLY A 13 37.65 -2.03 -23.61
CA GLY A 13 38.33 -0.76 -23.41
C GLY A 13 37.77 -0.13 -22.13
N LEU A 14 38.51 0.83 -21.60
CA LEU A 14 38.04 2.10 -21.06
C LEU A 14 36.54 2.21 -20.79
N PHE A 15 36.12 2.47 -19.55
CA PHE A 15 35.46 3.73 -19.21
C PHE A 15 35.62 4.02 -17.72
N LEU A 16 36.42 5.05 -17.44
CA LEU A 16 36.27 5.88 -16.25
C LEU A 16 34.89 6.54 -16.32
N VAL A 17 34.09 6.38 -15.28
CA VAL A 17 32.94 7.26 -14.98
C VAL A 17 32.84 7.29 -13.45
N ASN A 18 33.44 8.30 -12.83
CA ASN A 18 32.74 9.50 -12.34
C ASN A 18 31.58 9.14 -11.41
N CYS A 19 31.87 9.12 -10.10
CA CYS A 19 30.86 9.29 -9.06
C CYS A 19 30.36 10.75 -9.13
N ASP A 20 29.34 10.97 -9.93
CA ASP A 20 28.59 12.23 -9.95
C ASP A 20 27.57 12.25 -8.81
N ASN A 21 27.65 13.28 -7.97
CA ASN A 21 26.64 13.61 -6.96
C ASN A 21 25.43 14.24 -7.65
N SER A 22 24.56 13.41 -8.23
CA SER A 22 23.33 13.87 -8.86
C SER A 22 22.14 13.70 -7.91
N LYS A 23 21.48 14.82 -7.61
CA LYS A 23 20.16 14.91 -6.94
C LYS A 23 19.18 13.90 -7.54
N PRO A 24 18.23 13.33 -6.77
CA PRO A 24 17.30 12.33 -7.28
C PRO A 24 16.44 12.96 -8.40
N THR A 25 16.60 12.42 -9.60
CA THR A 25 15.91 12.83 -10.81
C THR A 25 14.42 12.46 -10.73
N VAL A 26 13.54 13.36 -11.15
CA VAL A 26 12.07 13.25 -11.13
C VAL A 26 11.53 11.94 -11.76
N ASN A 27 12.29 11.34 -12.69
CA ASN A 27 11.94 10.06 -13.31
C ASN A 27 12.10 8.86 -12.36
N ASN A 28 13.11 8.85 -11.48
CA ASN A 28 13.28 7.81 -10.45
C ASN A 28 12.14 7.87 -9.42
N ILE A 29 11.65 9.08 -9.09
CA ILE A 29 10.53 9.29 -8.17
C ILE A 29 9.22 8.79 -8.80
N LYS A 30 8.99 9.03 -10.09
CA LYS A 30 7.81 8.53 -10.82
C LYS A 30 7.75 7.01 -10.87
N GLU A 31 8.89 6.35 -11.14
CA GLU A 31 8.98 4.88 -11.14
C GLU A 31 8.83 4.29 -9.74
N GLN A 32 9.44 4.91 -8.71
CA GLN A 32 9.27 4.51 -7.32
C GLN A 32 7.81 4.63 -6.88
N VAL A 33 7.09 5.70 -7.24
CA VAL A 33 5.68 5.89 -6.86
C VAL A 33 4.74 4.94 -7.60
N ALA A 34 4.97 4.67 -8.89
CA ALA A 34 4.18 3.70 -9.65
C ALA A 34 4.37 2.26 -9.13
N GLN A 35 5.61 1.90 -8.76
CA GLN A 35 5.90 0.62 -8.11
C GLN A 35 5.32 0.56 -6.70
N THR A 36 5.33 1.67 -5.95
CA THR A 36 4.70 1.79 -4.64
C THR A 36 3.20 1.57 -4.74
N SER A 37 2.47 2.19 -5.67
CA SER A 37 1.01 2.00 -5.80
C SER A 37 0.61 0.57 -6.16
N SER A 38 1.39 -0.11 -7.01
CA SER A 38 1.15 -1.52 -7.35
C SER A 38 1.41 -2.44 -6.14
N LYS A 39 2.52 -2.23 -5.43
CA LYS A 39 2.90 -3.06 -4.28
C LYS A 39 2.03 -2.84 -3.04
N VAL A 40 1.49 -1.63 -2.86
CA VAL A 40 0.46 -1.34 -1.84
C VAL A 40 -0.75 -2.22 -2.06
N SER A 41 -1.25 -2.31 -3.30
CA SER A 41 -2.41 -3.16 -3.61
C SER A 41 -2.14 -4.63 -3.27
N ASP A 42 -0.95 -5.14 -3.61
CA ASP A 42 -0.57 -6.53 -3.38
C ASP A 42 -0.42 -6.86 -1.87
N LYS A 43 0.24 -6.00 -1.09
CA LYS A 43 0.43 -6.22 0.35
C LYS A 43 -0.82 -5.97 1.18
N VAL A 44 -1.68 -5.06 0.73
CA VAL A 44 -2.98 -4.86 1.40
C VAL A 44 -3.88 -6.06 1.11
N ALA A 45 -3.84 -6.66 -0.09
CA ALA A 45 -4.48 -7.96 -0.35
C ALA A 45 -3.92 -9.08 0.55
N GLU A 46 -2.61 -9.10 0.79
CA GLU A 46 -1.98 -10.07 1.70
C GLU A 46 -2.43 -9.85 3.17
N LEU A 47 -2.53 -8.60 3.61
CA LEU A 47 -3.06 -8.25 4.93
C LEU A 47 -4.47 -8.81 5.10
N TYR A 48 -5.31 -8.63 4.08
CA TYR A 48 -6.68 -9.15 4.03
C TYR A 48 -6.72 -10.68 4.11
N GLU A 49 -5.94 -11.41 3.30
CA GLU A 49 -5.87 -12.87 3.38
C GLU A 49 -5.40 -13.37 4.75
N GLN A 50 -4.43 -12.70 5.36
CA GLN A 50 -3.98 -13.07 6.70
C GLN A 50 -5.04 -12.73 7.78
N THR A 51 -6.06 -11.92 7.51
CA THR A 51 -7.17 -11.63 8.44
C THR A 51 -8.32 -12.63 8.35
N LYS A 52 -8.27 -13.59 7.44
CA LYS A 52 -9.33 -14.58 7.20
C LYS A 52 -9.92 -15.24 8.46
N SER A 53 -9.10 -15.54 9.46
CA SER A 53 -9.56 -16.05 10.76
C SER A 53 -10.43 -15.04 11.52
N ALA A 54 -9.95 -13.78 11.64
CA ALA A 54 -10.71 -12.68 12.23
C ALA A 54 -11.97 -12.35 11.42
N THR A 55 -11.91 -12.49 10.09
CA THR A 55 -13.04 -12.32 9.18
C THR A 55 -14.12 -13.38 9.41
N GLN A 56 -13.75 -14.64 9.69
CA GLN A 56 -14.71 -15.70 9.96
C GLN A 56 -15.44 -15.47 11.29
N ASP A 57 -14.71 -15.07 12.34
CA ASP A 57 -15.29 -14.70 13.63
C ASP A 57 -16.20 -13.47 13.50
N ALA A 58 -15.81 -12.49 12.69
CA ALA A 58 -16.63 -11.31 12.41
C ALA A 58 -17.93 -11.68 11.68
N LEU A 59 -17.86 -12.56 10.67
CA LEU A 59 -19.05 -13.03 9.93
C LEU A 59 -20.03 -13.81 10.81
N ASN A 60 -19.53 -14.57 11.80
CA ASN A 60 -20.40 -15.23 12.77
C ASN A 60 -21.12 -14.21 13.66
N ASN A 61 -20.39 -13.23 14.20
CA ASN A 61 -20.98 -12.15 14.99
C ASN A 61 -22.01 -11.31 14.19
N LEU A 62 -21.79 -11.11 12.88
CA LEU A 62 -22.75 -10.45 12.00
C LEU A 62 -24.06 -11.23 11.86
N LYS A 63 -24.00 -12.57 11.74
CA LYS A 63 -25.20 -13.43 11.65
C LYS A 63 -26.05 -13.34 12.91
N ASP A 64 -25.41 -13.12 14.05
CA ASP A 64 -26.06 -12.92 15.35
C ASP A 64 -26.57 -11.47 15.55
N GLY A 65 -26.43 -10.61 14.53
CA GLY A 65 -26.85 -9.21 14.56
C GLY A 65 -25.90 -8.26 15.30
N ASN A 66 -24.73 -8.75 15.73
CA ASN A 66 -23.78 -8.02 16.58
C ASN A 66 -22.69 -7.32 15.74
N TYR A 67 -23.08 -6.29 14.99
CA TYR A 67 -22.18 -5.51 14.12
C TYR A 67 -20.95 -4.95 14.85
N SER A 68 -21.12 -4.41 16.06
CA SER A 68 -19.98 -3.86 16.82
C SER A 68 -18.94 -4.93 17.16
N LEU A 69 -19.36 -6.14 17.56
CA LEU A 69 -18.45 -7.24 17.88
C LEU A 69 -17.73 -7.75 16.63
N ALA A 70 -18.42 -7.78 15.49
CA ALA A 70 -17.80 -8.11 14.22
C ALA A 70 -16.72 -7.10 13.82
N GLN A 71 -16.99 -5.80 14.00
CA GLN A 71 -16.01 -4.75 13.78
C GLN A 71 -14.82 -4.90 14.73
N ASP A 72 -15.06 -5.15 16.03
CA ASP A 72 -14.00 -5.33 17.02
C ASP A 72 -13.08 -6.50 16.69
N ALA A 73 -13.63 -7.61 16.19
CA ALA A 73 -12.85 -8.77 15.76
C ALA A 73 -11.91 -8.42 14.59
N ILE A 74 -12.39 -7.69 13.58
CA ILE A 74 -11.56 -7.22 12.46
C ILE A 74 -10.47 -6.27 12.95
N ILE A 75 -10.83 -5.26 13.74
CA ILE A 75 -9.86 -4.27 14.26
C ILE A 75 -8.77 -4.96 15.08
N LYS A 76 -9.14 -5.88 15.98
CA LYS A 76 -8.19 -6.66 16.77
C LYS A 76 -7.27 -7.50 15.89
N GLY A 77 -7.82 -8.19 14.88
CA GLY A 77 -7.04 -9.02 13.96
C GLY A 77 -6.03 -8.23 13.13
N LEU A 78 -6.39 -7.02 12.69
CA LEU A 78 -5.50 -6.13 11.94
C LEU A 78 -4.44 -5.50 12.86
N SER A 79 -4.85 -5.04 14.05
CA SER A 79 -3.96 -4.37 15.02
C SER A 79 -2.80 -5.26 15.46
N LEU A 80 -2.99 -6.58 15.54
CA LEU A 80 -1.94 -7.54 15.90
C LEU A 80 -0.79 -7.63 14.88
N LYS A 81 -0.98 -7.10 13.67
CA LYS A 81 0.04 -7.11 12.62
C LYS A 81 0.73 -5.76 12.44
N LEU A 82 0.38 -4.77 13.26
CA LEU A 82 0.93 -3.43 13.16
C LEU A 82 2.22 -3.31 14.01
N PRO A 83 3.19 -2.50 13.58
CA PRO A 83 3.22 -1.77 12.30
C PRO A 83 3.49 -2.72 11.11
N LEU A 84 2.86 -2.44 9.96
CA LEU A 84 3.11 -3.15 8.72
C LEU A 84 3.63 -2.21 7.64
N ASP A 85 4.83 -2.48 7.11
CA ASP A 85 5.31 -1.81 5.92
C ASP A 85 4.53 -2.27 4.69
N VAL A 86 3.61 -1.44 4.20
CA VAL A 86 2.78 -1.73 3.02
C VAL A 86 3.55 -1.46 1.73
N ASP A 87 4.52 -0.53 1.78
CA ASP A 87 5.44 -0.25 0.68
C ASP A 87 6.75 0.41 1.21
N GLN A 88 7.62 0.87 0.31
CA GLN A 88 8.93 1.48 0.64
C GLN A 88 8.85 2.92 1.22
N ASN A 89 7.69 3.55 1.10
CA ASN A 89 7.33 4.91 1.50
C ASN A 89 6.19 4.97 2.51
N SER A 90 5.48 3.87 2.83
CA SER A 90 4.34 3.89 3.74
C SER A 90 4.34 2.69 4.70
N THR A 91 4.12 2.99 5.97
CA THR A 91 3.88 1.98 7.03
C THR A 91 2.46 2.17 7.55
N LEU A 92 1.62 1.13 7.55
CA LEU A 92 0.37 1.12 8.30
C LEU A 92 0.69 0.99 9.79
N VAL A 93 0.34 1.99 10.58
CA VAL A 93 0.74 2.07 12.00
C VAL A 93 -0.44 1.94 12.95
N ASP A 94 -1.66 2.20 12.49
CA ASP A 94 -2.87 2.06 13.31
C ASP A 94 -4.08 1.72 12.45
N VAL A 95 -5.05 1.00 13.04
CA VAL A 95 -6.34 0.69 12.45
C VAL A 95 -7.41 0.86 13.52
N THR A 96 -8.38 1.73 13.26
CA THR A 96 -9.44 2.08 14.20
C THR A 96 -10.81 1.96 13.56
N LYS A 97 -11.86 1.99 14.38
CA LYS A 97 -13.26 2.02 13.92
C LYS A 97 -13.99 3.25 14.46
N GLY A 98 -14.94 3.76 13.69
CA GLY A 98 -15.87 4.78 14.14
C GLY A 98 -16.97 5.04 13.11
N ASN A 99 -18.20 5.23 13.56
CA ASN A 99 -19.37 5.45 12.68
C ASN A 99 -19.47 4.43 11.53
N ASP A 100 -19.25 3.14 11.83
CA ASP A 100 -19.25 2.03 10.86
C ASP A 100 -18.24 2.18 9.71
N ILE A 101 -17.19 2.98 9.91
CA ILE A 101 -16.04 3.15 9.02
C ILE A 101 -14.83 2.49 9.67
N ILE A 102 -14.08 1.73 8.88
CA ILE A 102 -12.74 1.28 9.24
C ILE A 102 -11.71 2.34 8.80
N SER A 103 -10.91 2.84 9.73
CA SER A 103 -9.92 3.89 9.47
C SER A 103 -8.50 3.34 9.56
N TYR A 104 -7.74 3.47 8.48
CA TYR A 104 -6.35 3.06 8.36
C TYR A 104 -5.44 4.28 8.49
N LYS A 105 -4.43 4.22 9.37
CA LYS A 105 -3.43 5.27 9.55
C LYS A 105 -2.09 4.84 8.98
N TYR A 106 -1.62 5.56 7.98
CA TYR A 106 -0.32 5.34 7.35
C TYR A 106 0.67 6.44 7.73
N ASP A 107 1.86 6.06 8.16
CA ASP A 107 3.00 6.95 8.26
C ASP A 107 3.81 6.89 6.96
N VAL A 108 3.91 8.04 6.28
CA VAL A 108 4.62 8.23 5.03
C VAL A 108 6.06 8.65 5.30
N LYS A 109 7.01 7.99 4.63
CA LYS A 109 8.46 8.13 4.79
C LYS A 109 9.12 8.30 3.41
N ASN A 110 10.33 8.85 3.41
CA ASN A 110 11.21 8.89 2.23
C ASN A 110 10.65 9.63 1.00
N ILE A 111 9.66 10.50 1.17
CA ILE A 111 9.10 11.37 0.13
C ILE A 111 8.77 12.73 0.73
N THR A 112 8.90 13.81 -0.06
CA THR A 112 8.51 15.15 0.39
C THR A 112 7.00 15.34 0.34
N LYS A 113 6.47 16.26 1.14
CA LYS A 113 5.04 16.62 1.14
C LYS A 113 4.56 17.02 -0.26
N ASP A 114 5.30 17.89 -0.95
CA ASP A 114 4.97 18.35 -2.30
C ASP A 114 4.93 17.21 -3.32
N ALA A 115 5.91 16.29 -3.25
CA ALA A 115 5.93 15.13 -4.14
C ALA A 115 4.78 14.16 -3.83
N PHE A 116 4.50 13.90 -2.55
CA PHE A 116 3.38 13.05 -2.15
C PHE A 116 2.03 13.64 -2.56
N GLN A 117 1.87 14.97 -2.41
CA GLN A 117 0.65 15.69 -2.72
C GLN A 117 0.47 16.01 -4.22
N ALA A 118 1.44 15.66 -5.07
CA ALA A 118 1.30 15.80 -6.51
C ALA A 118 0.05 15.04 -7.00
N GLU A 119 -0.77 15.69 -7.83
CA GLU A 119 -2.07 15.18 -8.29
C GLU A 119 -1.95 13.79 -8.92
N SER A 120 -0.91 13.55 -9.72
CA SER A 120 -0.66 12.23 -10.32
C SER A 120 -0.49 11.12 -9.29
N ASN A 121 0.15 11.44 -8.15
CA ASN A 121 0.45 10.46 -7.11
C ASN A 121 -0.79 10.17 -6.28
N GLN A 122 -1.54 11.20 -5.90
CA GLN A 122 -2.83 11.03 -5.23
C GLN A 122 -3.81 10.22 -6.08
N LYS A 123 -3.86 10.49 -7.39
CA LYS A 123 -4.70 9.73 -8.33
C LYS A 123 -4.29 8.26 -8.41
N ASN A 124 -2.99 7.97 -8.44
CA ASN A 124 -2.51 6.58 -8.46
C ASN A 124 -2.85 5.83 -7.18
N ILE A 125 -2.68 6.46 -6.01
CA ILE A 125 -3.05 5.87 -4.71
C ILE A 125 -4.56 5.62 -4.67
N SER A 126 -5.36 6.64 -5.03
CA SER A 126 -6.82 6.54 -5.06
C SER A 126 -7.30 5.41 -5.99
N ASN A 127 -6.74 5.30 -7.19
CA ASN A 127 -7.10 4.24 -8.14
C ASN A 127 -6.72 2.85 -7.64
N GLY A 128 -5.55 2.70 -7.00
CA GLY A 128 -5.12 1.43 -6.42
C GLY A 128 -6.03 0.98 -5.28
N LEU A 129 -6.35 1.89 -4.36
CA LEU A 129 -7.27 1.63 -3.25
C LEU A 129 -8.68 1.31 -3.75
N HIS A 130 -9.19 2.06 -4.73
CA HIS A 130 -10.50 1.80 -5.35
C HIS A 130 -10.53 0.42 -6.01
N THR A 131 -9.50 0.08 -6.80
CA THR A 131 -9.38 -1.23 -7.46
C THR A 131 -9.42 -2.37 -6.44
N LEU A 132 -8.69 -2.25 -5.34
CA LEU A 132 -8.64 -3.26 -4.30
C LEU A 132 -9.97 -3.38 -3.55
N TYR A 133 -10.55 -2.26 -3.12
CA TYR A 133 -11.79 -2.21 -2.36
C TYR A 133 -13.00 -2.69 -3.17
N CYS A 134 -13.00 -2.44 -4.48
CA CYS A 134 -14.03 -2.88 -5.41
C CYS A 134 -13.75 -4.23 -6.05
N SER A 135 -12.68 -4.91 -5.65
CA SER A 135 -12.41 -6.28 -6.08
C SER A 135 -13.50 -7.26 -5.60
N LYS A 136 -13.55 -8.43 -6.24
CA LYS A 136 -14.46 -9.53 -5.87
C LYS A 136 -13.92 -10.40 -4.74
N ASP A 137 -12.84 -9.97 -4.08
CA ASP A 137 -12.22 -10.72 -3.00
C ASP A 137 -13.19 -10.96 -1.82
N ALA A 138 -13.20 -12.18 -1.30
CA ALA A 138 -14.15 -12.57 -0.26
C ALA A 138 -13.89 -11.83 1.06
N THR A 139 -12.63 -11.55 1.38
CA THR A 139 -12.27 -10.81 2.59
C THR A 139 -12.65 -9.34 2.47
N ILE A 140 -12.39 -8.71 1.32
CA ILE A 140 -12.84 -7.35 1.04
C ILE A 140 -14.36 -7.24 1.17
N ASN A 141 -15.10 -8.18 0.59
CA ASN A 141 -16.55 -8.19 0.69
C ASN A 141 -17.04 -8.35 2.14
N ALA A 142 -16.40 -9.22 2.93
CA ALA A 142 -16.73 -9.35 4.35
C ALA A 142 -16.47 -8.05 5.12
N ILE A 143 -15.36 -7.36 4.83
CA ILE A 143 -15.05 -6.07 5.46
C ILE A 143 -16.09 -5.01 5.09
N LYS A 144 -16.54 -4.94 3.83
CA LYS A 144 -17.63 -4.05 3.41
C LYS A 144 -18.95 -4.33 4.13
N LEU A 145 -19.25 -5.59 4.46
CA LEU A 145 -20.42 -5.97 5.25
C LEU A 145 -20.30 -5.56 6.72
N VAL A 146 -19.09 -5.67 7.30
CA VAL A 146 -18.80 -5.30 8.69
C VAL A 146 -18.75 -3.77 8.87
N PHE A 147 -18.27 -3.04 7.87
CA PHE A 147 -18.13 -1.58 7.85
C PHE A 147 -18.96 -0.97 6.70
N PRO A 148 -20.30 -0.92 6.85
CA PRO A 148 -21.21 -0.49 5.78
C PRO A 148 -21.03 0.98 5.35
N ASN A 149 -20.46 1.84 6.19
CA ASN A 149 -20.17 3.22 5.83
C ASN A 149 -18.83 3.39 5.11
N GLY A 150 -18.04 2.31 5.02
CA GLY A 150 -16.86 2.24 4.15
C GLY A 150 -15.52 2.21 4.89
N ALA A 151 -14.49 2.67 4.20
CA ALA A 151 -13.12 2.73 4.68
C ALA A 151 -12.53 4.14 4.51
N SER A 152 -11.67 4.55 5.44
CA SER A 152 -10.94 5.83 5.38
C SER A 152 -9.45 5.58 5.49
N HIS A 153 -8.70 5.95 4.45
CA HIS A 153 -7.24 5.83 4.40
C HIS A 153 -6.60 7.18 4.70
N ASN A 154 -5.89 7.29 5.82
CA ASN A 154 -5.36 8.54 6.34
C ASN A 154 -3.83 8.50 6.35
N TYR A 155 -3.21 9.36 5.55
CA TYR A 155 -1.75 9.42 5.37
C TYR A 155 -1.16 10.58 6.15
N TYR A 156 -0.11 10.29 6.91
CA TYR A 156 0.58 11.23 7.79
C TYR A 156 2.04 11.35 7.37
N LEU A 157 2.53 12.58 7.23
CA LEU A 157 3.94 12.87 6.94
C LEU A 157 4.48 13.73 8.08
N ASN A 158 5.53 13.27 8.75
CA ASN A 158 6.07 13.90 9.96
C ASN A 158 5.00 14.18 11.04
N GLY A 159 4.03 13.27 11.19
CA GLY A 159 2.93 13.39 12.15
C GLY A 159 1.79 14.33 11.74
N GLU A 160 1.92 15.06 10.63
CA GLU A 160 0.84 15.88 10.06
C GLU A 160 0.02 15.04 9.08
N LYS A 161 -1.30 15.04 9.20
CA LYS A 161 -2.18 14.40 8.21
C LYS A 161 -2.16 15.20 6.90
N VAL A 162 -1.73 14.57 5.81
CA VAL A 162 -1.52 15.23 4.51
C VAL A 162 -2.49 14.78 3.42
N LEU A 163 -3.16 13.65 3.59
CA LEU A 163 -4.16 13.11 2.66
C LEU A 163 -5.14 12.19 3.39
N THR A 164 -6.42 12.31 3.04
CA THR A 164 -7.47 11.34 3.41
C THR A 164 -8.16 10.89 2.12
N LEU A 165 -8.31 9.58 1.97
CA LEU A 165 -9.05 8.96 0.87
C LEU A 165 -10.13 8.06 1.46
N ASP A 166 -11.38 8.42 1.22
CA ASP A 166 -12.54 7.66 1.69
C ASP A 166 -13.10 6.81 0.54
N LEU A 167 -13.49 5.59 0.87
CA LEU A 167 -14.08 4.62 -0.04
C LEU A 167 -15.39 4.10 0.56
N LYS A 168 -16.46 4.13 -0.23
CA LYS A 168 -17.78 3.64 0.14
C LYS A 168 -18.18 2.47 -0.72
N PRO A 169 -19.03 1.55 -0.23
CA PRO A 169 -19.53 0.44 -1.06
C PRO A 169 -20.15 0.91 -2.39
N SER A 170 -20.84 2.06 -2.38
CA SER A 170 -21.43 2.68 -3.57
C SER A 170 -20.43 3.09 -4.65
N ASP A 171 -19.16 3.28 -4.30
CA ASP A 171 -18.11 3.67 -5.26
C ASP A 171 -17.76 2.51 -6.21
N CYS A 172 -18.15 1.28 -5.87
CA CYS A 172 -17.94 0.09 -6.67
C CYS A 172 -19.06 -0.17 -7.70
N ASP A 173 -20.17 0.57 -7.60
CA ASP A 173 -21.32 0.42 -8.49
C ASP A 173 -21.19 1.27 -9.77
N ALA A 174 -20.14 2.09 -9.86
CA ALA A 174 -19.84 2.90 -11.04
C ALA A 174 -19.36 2.00 -12.20
N LYS A 175 -20.25 1.80 -13.18
CA LYS A 175 -19.94 1.29 -14.52
C LYS A 175 -19.49 2.40 -15.45
#